data_AF-A0A1G2TY72-F1
#
_entry.id   AF-A0A1G2TY72-F1
#
_cell.length_a   1.000
_cell.length_b   1.000
_cell.length_c   1.000
_cell.angle_alpha   90.00
_cell.angle_beta   90.00
_cell.angle_gamma   90.00
#
_symmetry.space_group_name_H-M   'P 1'
#
loop_
_entity.id
_entity.type
_entity.pdbx_description
1 polymer ?
#
loop_
_entity_poly.entity_id
_entity_poly.type
_entity_poly.pdbx_seq_one_letter_code
_entity_poly.pdbx_strand_id
1 'polypeptide(L)'
;MSFSTKTRVGVLRGGPSPEYEVSLNTGKTILANLPDEYEPLDILISKGGLWHIGGLEKSPYDILKGVDVVFNAMHGAYGEDGTVQKLLEDFGISHVGSGSLSSALGMNKIMSKNILNNYGLKTPHHIIIQKSEDSSITKKMMNMVNEGLPLPIIIKPVSSGSSLGVSFVDKIGDIKNALKESFKHSPKLLVEEYINGREVTCGVIENFRDRDFYTLLPVEIAQNKDSFYDYDSKYNPVYKGLESKYKIPGNFNEDEKRQIAEATILIHKALGLRDYSRADFILHPKRGLFVLEVNTLPELTHSSSFIKSLEAVGGNIKEFLSHLLSKTLGR
;
A
#
# COMPACT_ATOMS: atom_id res chain seq x y z
N MET A 1 -41.22 20.08 3.17
CA MET A 1 -40.15 19.21 3.71
C MET A 1 -39.16 18.99 2.59
N SER A 2 -37.98 19.60 2.67
CA SER A 2 -36.90 19.29 1.72
C SER A 2 -36.40 17.90 2.08
N PHE A 3 -36.72 16.89 1.26
CA PHE A 3 -36.04 15.60 1.35
C PHE A 3 -34.60 15.85 0.90
N SER A 4 -33.72 16.16 1.83
CA SER A 4 -32.29 16.16 1.56
C SER A 4 -31.92 14.73 1.20
N THR A 5 -31.77 14.44 -0.10
CA THR A 5 -31.28 13.15 -0.57
C THR A 5 -29.86 12.98 -0.05
N LYS A 6 -29.62 11.94 0.74
CA LYS A 6 -28.28 11.62 1.23
C LYS A 6 -27.34 11.44 0.04
N THR A 7 -26.08 11.82 0.22
CA THR A 7 -25.07 11.61 -0.84
C THR A 7 -24.73 10.11 -0.88
N ARG A 8 -24.88 9.48 -2.05
CA ARG A 8 -24.69 8.05 -2.25
C ARG A 8 -23.21 7.72 -2.43
N VAL A 9 -22.64 7.00 -1.48
CA VAL A 9 -21.22 6.63 -1.45
C VAL A 9 -21.08 5.18 -1.90
N GLY A 10 -20.54 4.96 -3.10
CA GLY A 10 -20.20 3.64 -3.59
C GLY A 10 -18.93 3.12 -2.93
N VAL A 11 -19.02 2.10 -2.09
CA VAL A 11 -17.85 1.48 -1.45
C VAL A 11 -17.45 0.25 -2.26
N LEU A 12 -16.33 0.34 -2.99
CA LEU A 12 -15.80 -0.78 -3.78
C LEU A 12 -14.97 -1.70 -2.88
N ARG A 13 -15.28 -3.00 -2.84
CA ARG A 13 -14.48 -4.00 -2.11
C ARG A 13 -14.40 -5.34 -2.84
N GLY A 14 -13.38 -6.14 -2.52
CA GLY A 14 -13.06 -7.41 -3.17
C GLY A 14 -12.00 -7.23 -4.25
N GLY A 15 -12.32 -7.62 -5.48
CA GLY A 15 -11.47 -7.47 -6.68
C GLY A 15 -10.71 -8.76 -7.09
N PRO A 16 -10.22 -8.84 -8.33
CA PRO A 16 -9.41 -9.95 -8.81
C PRO A 16 -7.96 -9.87 -8.28
N SER A 17 -7.80 -9.87 -6.95
CA SER A 17 -6.53 -9.66 -6.26
C SER A 17 -6.28 -10.77 -5.22
N PRO A 18 -5.02 -11.17 -4.98
CA PRO A 18 -4.66 -12.01 -3.83
C PRO A 18 -5.08 -11.39 -2.47
N GLU A 19 -5.26 -10.08 -2.43
CA GLU A 19 -5.59 -9.30 -1.23
C GLU A 19 -7.10 -9.15 -1.02
N TYR A 20 -7.90 -9.97 -1.71
CA TYR A 20 -9.36 -9.96 -1.69
C TYR A 20 -9.96 -9.88 -0.28
N GLU A 21 -9.52 -10.73 0.66
CA GLU A 21 -10.08 -10.78 2.01
C GLU A 21 -9.76 -9.51 2.82
N VAL A 22 -8.56 -8.94 2.64
CA VAL A 22 -8.17 -7.67 3.27
C VAL A 22 -9.05 -6.54 2.73
N SER A 23 -9.34 -6.56 1.43
CA SER A 23 -10.27 -5.61 0.81
C SER A 23 -11.69 -5.73 1.38
N LEU A 24 -12.22 -6.96 1.51
CA LEU A 24 -13.55 -7.15 2.08
C LEU A 24 -13.63 -6.59 3.51
N ASN A 25 -12.60 -6.79 4.32
CA ASN A 25 -12.54 -6.27 5.69
C ASN A 25 -12.43 -4.74 5.72
N THR A 26 -11.61 -4.15 4.84
CA THR A 26 -11.51 -2.70 4.69
C THR A 26 -12.85 -2.09 4.28
N GLY A 27 -13.50 -2.66 3.26
CA GLY A 27 -14.82 -2.21 2.81
C GLY A 27 -15.88 -2.35 3.90
N LYS A 28 -15.87 -3.44 4.66
CA LYS A 28 -16.76 -3.62 5.83
C LYS A 28 -16.53 -2.53 6.88
N THR A 29 -15.28 -2.18 7.19
CA THR A 29 -14.98 -1.10 8.14
C THR A 29 -15.50 0.24 7.64
N ILE A 30 -15.33 0.57 6.36
CA ILE A 30 -15.85 1.81 5.78
C ILE A 30 -17.38 1.83 5.84
N LEU A 31 -18.05 0.79 5.34
CA LEU A 31 -19.51 0.68 5.35
C LEU A 31 -20.11 0.86 6.75
N ALA A 32 -19.44 0.34 7.79
CA ALA A 32 -19.90 0.44 9.18
C ALA A 32 -19.64 1.81 9.84
N ASN A 33 -18.80 2.67 9.25
CA ASN A 33 -18.34 3.91 9.85
C ASN A 33 -18.63 5.16 9.01
N LEU A 34 -19.35 5.03 7.90
CA LEU A 34 -19.80 6.19 7.14
C LEU A 34 -20.75 7.06 7.99
N PRO A 35 -20.60 8.41 7.99
CA PRO A 35 -21.51 9.32 8.69
C PRO A 35 -22.97 9.22 8.18
N ASP A 36 -23.93 9.56 9.05
CA ASP A 36 -25.36 9.41 8.78
C ASP A 36 -25.88 10.25 7.59
N GLU A 37 -25.16 11.30 7.20
CA GLU A 37 -25.48 12.13 6.02
C GLU A 37 -25.21 11.44 4.67
N TYR A 38 -24.47 10.33 4.69
CA TYR A 38 -24.14 9.52 3.52
C TYR A 38 -25.04 8.27 3.44
N GLU A 39 -25.36 7.85 2.22
CA GLU A 39 -26.02 6.57 1.94
C GLU A 39 -24.97 5.58 1.40
N PRO A 40 -24.60 4.54 2.16
CA PRO A 40 -23.62 3.55 1.70
C PRO A 40 -24.22 2.62 0.65
N LEU A 41 -23.54 2.50 -0.50
CA LEU A 41 -23.82 1.49 -1.51
C LEU A 41 -22.67 0.47 -1.51
N ASP A 42 -22.94 -0.74 -1.02
CA ASP A 42 -21.99 -1.84 -1.02
C ASP A 42 -21.84 -2.43 -2.43
N ILE A 43 -20.67 -2.18 -3.04
CA ILE A 43 -20.33 -2.66 -4.38
C ILE A 43 -19.23 -3.71 -4.23
N LEU A 44 -19.62 -4.97 -4.39
CA LEU A 44 -18.71 -6.10 -4.34
C LEU A 44 -18.19 -6.40 -5.74
N ILE A 45 -16.87 -6.52 -5.89
CA ILE A 45 -16.25 -7.02 -7.11
C ILE A 45 -15.71 -8.40 -6.81
N SER A 46 -16.15 -9.42 -7.55
CA SER A 46 -15.73 -10.81 -7.30
C SER A 46 -14.27 -11.05 -7.70
N LYS A 47 -13.72 -12.21 -7.31
CA LYS A 47 -12.39 -12.65 -7.77
C LYS A 47 -12.29 -12.80 -9.29
N GLY A 48 -13.42 -12.96 -9.97
CA GLY A 48 -13.52 -12.98 -11.43
C GLY A 48 -13.64 -11.60 -12.08
N GLY A 49 -13.66 -10.52 -11.28
CA GLY A 49 -13.80 -9.14 -11.77
C GLY A 49 -15.24 -8.72 -12.08
N LEU A 50 -16.25 -9.53 -11.71
CA LEU A 50 -17.66 -9.19 -11.90
C LEU A 50 -18.16 -8.28 -10.79
N TRP A 51 -18.92 -7.25 -11.14
CA TRP A 51 -19.44 -6.25 -10.21
C TRP A 51 -20.84 -6.62 -9.74
N HIS A 52 -21.09 -6.47 -8.44
CA HIS A 52 -22.35 -6.78 -7.80
C HIS A 52 -22.81 -5.64 -6.90
N ILE A 53 -24.12 -5.38 -6.90
CA ILE A 53 -24.80 -4.49 -5.96
C ILE A 53 -26.12 -5.14 -5.52
N GLY A 54 -26.39 -5.16 -4.21
CA GLY A 54 -27.57 -5.85 -3.66
C GLY A 54 -27.62 -7.35 -3.98
N GLY A 55 -26.45 -7.99 -4.13
CA GLY A 55 -26.32 -9.41 -4.48
C GLY A 55 -26.56 -9.75 -5.96
N LEU A 56 -26.86 -8.77 -6.80
CA LEU A 56 -27.08 -8.97 -8.24
C LEU A 56 -25.86 -8.49 -9.03
N GLU A 57 -25.44 -9.29 -9.99
CA GLU A 57 -24.44 -8.88 -10.98
C GLU A 57 -25.01 -7.76 -11.86
N LYS A 58 -24.24 -6.69 -12.05
CA LYS A 58 -24.58 -5.58 -12.94
C LYS A 58 -23.33 -5.06 -13.62
N SER A 59 -23.50 -4.38 -14.75
CA SER A 59 -22.37 -3.71 -15.39
C SER A 59 -21.83 -2.59 -14.48
N PRO A 60 -20.52 -2.29 -14.53
CA PRO A 60 -19.96 -1.14 -13.82
C PRO A 60 -20.70 0.16 -14.15
N TYR A 61 -21.11 0.34 -15.41
CA TYR A 61 -21.86 1.50 -15.86
C TYR A 61 -23.22 1.66 -15.14
N ASP A 62 -23.99 0.57 -15.01
CA ASP A 62 -25.30 0.62 -14.36
C ASP A 62 -25.18 0.90 -12.86
N ILE A 63 -24.11 0.41 -12.24
CA ILE A 63 -23.81 0.66 -10.82
C ILE A 63 -23.38 2.12 -10.63
N LEU A 64 -22.40 2.60 -11.41
CA LEU A 64 -21.78 3.91 -11.22
C LEU A 64 -22.73 5.08 -11.50
N LYS A 65 -23.75 4.91 -12.36
CA LYS A 65 -24.85 5.89 -12.49
C LYS A 65 -25.60 6.17 -11.19
N GLY A 66 -25.62 5.19 -10.30
CA GLY A 66 -26.32 5.24 -9.02
C GLY A 66 -25.49 5.83 -7.88
N VAL A 67 -24.28 6.32 -8.16
CA VAL A 67 -23.31 6.75 -7.14
C VAL A 67 -22.95 8.22 -7.35
N ASP A 68 -22.80 8.96 -6.25
CA ASP A 68 -22.38 10.38 -6.30
C ASP A 68 -20.87 10.51 -6.07
N VAL A 69 -20.29 9.62 -5.25
CA VAL A 69 -18.84 9.52 -5.00
C VAL A 69 -18.45 8.08 -4.67
N VAL A 70 -17.25 7.68 -5.09
CA VAL A 70 -16.72 6.33 -4.80
C VAL A 70 -15.65 6.37 -3.72
N PHE A 71 -15.75 5.45 -2.76
CA PHE A 71 -14.67 5.10 -1.84
C PHE A 71 -14.09 3.75 -2.27
N ASN A 72 -12.86 3.76 -2.79
CA ASN A 72 -12.16 2.53 -3.15
C ASN A 72 -11.60 1.87 -1.87
N ALA A 73 -11.98 0.62 -1.59
CA ALA A 73 -11.47 -0.18 -0.49
C ALA A 73 -10.77 -1.47 -0.98
N MET A 74 -10.37 -1.50 -2.25
CA MET A 74 -9.69 -2.64 -2.89
C MET A 74 -8.18 -2.56 -2.75
N HIS A 75 -7.53 -3.69 -2.50
CA HIS A 75 -6.09 -3.77 -2.28
C HIS A 75 -5.39 -4.58 -3.38
N GLY A 76 -4.17 -4.17 -3.71
CA GLY A 76 -3.33 -4.82 -4.72
C GLY A 76 -3.81 -4.59 -6.15
N ALA A 77 -3.74 -5.64 -6.97
CA ALA A 77 -4.14 -5.57 -8.38
C ALA A 77 -5.61 -5.12 -8.51
N TYR A 78 -5.92 -4.38 -9.58
CA TYR A 78 -7.22 -3.73 -9.84
C TYR A 78 -7.55 -2.54 -8.91
N GLY A 79 -7.20 -2.62 -7.62
CA GLY A 79 -7.51 -1.62 -6.60
C GLY A 79 -6.49 -0.50 -6.45
N GLU A 80 -5.19 -0.81 -6.52
CA GLU A 80 -4.09 0.14 -6.27
C GLU A 80 -3.21 0.38 -7.51
N ASP A 81 -3.42 -0.37 -8.59
CA ASP A 81 -2.63 -0.29 -9.82
C ASP A 81 -3.15 0.75 -10.83
N GLY A 82 -4.19 1.50 -10.48
CA GLY A 82 -4.80 2.51 -11.33
C GLY A 82 -5.95 2.00 -12.20
N THR A 83 -6.23 0.69 -12.23
CA THR A 83 -7.26 0.11 -13.12
C THR A 83 -8.65 0.61 -12.78
N VAL A 84 -9.08 0.50 -11.52
CA VAL A 84 -10.41 0.98 -11.11
C VAL A 84 -10.48 2.50 -11.12
N GLN A 85 -9.40 3.19 -10.75
CA GLN A 85 -9.32 4.65 -10.78
C GLN A 85 -9.57 5.16 -12.20
N LYS A 86 -8.93 4.54 -13.19
CA LYS A 86 -9.10 4.91 -14.59
C LYS A 86 -10.55 4.73 -15.05
N LEU A 87 -11.19 3.64 -14.63
CA LEU A 87 -12.60 3.40 -14.90
C LEU A 87 -13.47 4.52 -14.32
N LEU A 88 -13.24 4.91 -13.06
CA LEU A 88 -13.98 5.99 -12.39
C LEU A 88 -13.76 7.33 -13.08
N GLU A 89 -12.52 7.64 -13.46
CA GLU A 89 -12.15 8.83 -14.23
C GLU A 89 -12.87 8.89 -15.59
N ASP A 90 -12.92 7.76 -16.30
CA ASP A 90 -13.59 7.66 -17.62
C ASP A 90 -15.10 7.87 -17.52
N PHE A 91 -15.73 7.49 -16.40
CA PHE A 91 -17.14 7.77 -16.11
C PHE A 91 -17.38 9.13 -15.45
N GLY A 92 -16.33 9.92 -15.19
CA GLY A 92 -16.45 11.22 -14.51
C GLY A 92 -16.93 11.13 -13.07
N ILE A 93 -16.73 9.98 -12.41
CA ILE A 93 -17.14 9.76 -11.02
C ILE A 93 -16.03 10.22 -10.09
N SER A 94 -16.37 11.14 -9.19
CA SER A 94 -15.44 11.57 -8.13
C SER A 94 -15.15 10.40 -7.19
N HIS A 95 -13.90 10.24 -6.78
CA HIS A 95 -13.49 9.17 -5.88
C HIS A 95 -12.45 9.62 -4.88
N VAL A 96 -12.48 9.01 -3.71
CA VAL A 96 -11.48 9.18 -2.66
C VAL A 96 -10.17 8.48 -3.06
N GLY A 97 -9.04 9.08 -2.70
CA GLY A 97 -7.70 8.53 -2.90
C GLY A 97 -7.03 9.00 -4.18
N SER A 98 -5.87 8.42 -4.46
CA SER A 98 -5.03 8.78 -5.61
C SER A 98 -5.68 8.41 -6.95
N GLY A 99 -5.42 9.21 -7.99
CA GLY A 99 -5.86 8.94 -9.37
C GLY A 99 -5.07 7.83 -10.06
N SER A 100 -5.47 7.48 -11.28
CA SER A 100 -5.00 6.29 -12.01
C SER A 100 -3.49 6.24 -12.22
N LEU A 101 -2.89 7.33 -12.72
CA LEU A 101 -1.45 7.42 -12.94
C LEU A 101 -0.67 7.30 -11.62
N SER A 102 -1.07 8.05 -10.60
CA SER A 102 -0.40 8.09 -9.31
C SER A 102 -0.48 6.75 -8.58
N SER A 103 -1.63 6.08 -8.65
CA SER A 103 -1.81 4.70 -8.18
C SER A 103 -0.89 3.72 -8.91
N ALA A 104 -0.87 3.75 -10.25
CA ALA A 104 0.02 2.90 -11.05
C ALA A 104 1.51 3.11 -10.71
N LEU A 105 1.92 4.38 -10.51
CA LEU A 105 3.28 4.73 -10.11
C LEU A 105 3.62 4.22 -8.69
N GLY A 106 2.70 4.37 -7.74
CA GLY A 106 2.88 3.88 -6.37
C GLY A 106 2.98 2.36 -6.29
N MET A 107 2.13 1.65 -7.03
CA MET A 107 2.13 0.18 -7.09
C MET A 107 3.38 -0.37 -7.80
N ASN A 108 3.91 0.35 -8.79
CA ASN A 108 5.12 -0.07 -9.50
C ASN A 108 6.38 0.27 -8.71
N LYS A 109 6.92 -0.74 -8.01
CA LYS A 109 8.13 -0.63 -7.17
C LYS A 109 9.36 -0.08 -7.90
N ILE A 110 9.52 -0.37 -9.20
CA ILE A 110 10.68 0.12 -9.97
C ILE A 110 10.49 1.59 -10.31
N MET A 111 9.32 1.95 -10.84
CA MET A 111 9.05 3.34 -11.26
C MET A 111 9.04 4.27 -10.05
N SER A 112 8.35 3.89 -8.96
CA SER A 112 8.38 4.65 -7.71
C SER A 112 9.80 4.85 -7.22
N LYS A 113 10.63 3.80 -7.09
CA LYS A 113 12.03 3.94 -6.65
C LYS A 113 12.84 4.88 -7.54
N ASN A 114 12.72 4.78 -8.86
CA ASN A 114 13.42 5.67 -9.77
C ASN A 114 13.02 7.14 -9.58
N ILE A 115 11.72 7.41 -9.41
CA ILE A 115 11.23 8.76 -9.12
C ILE A 115 11.81 9.23 -7.77
N LEU A 116 11.68 8.43 -6.71
CA LEU A 116 12.10 8.82 -5.36
C LEU A 116 13.62 9.03 -5.27
N ASN A 117 14.43 8.22 -5.95
CA ASN A 117 15.88 8.40 -6.05
C ASN A 117 16.23 9.74 -6.71
N ASN A 118 15.49 10.16 -7.76
CA ASN A 118 15.69 11.47 -8.40
C ASN A 118 15.36 12.64 -7.47
N TYR A 119 14.47 12.44 -6.49
CA TYR A 119 14.18 13.40 -5.42
C TYR A 119 15.16 13.30 -4.23
N GLY A 120 16.24 12.52 -4.35
CA GLY A 120 17.29 12.39 -3.32
C GLY A 120 16.92 11.47 -2.15
N LEU A 121 15.80 10.74 -2.22
CA LEU A 121 15.44 9.75 -1.22
C LEU A 121 16.24 8.47 -1.45
N LYS A 122 16.76 7.89 -0.37
CA LYS A 122 17.51 6.64 -0.44
C LYS A 122 16.53 5.48 -0.62
N THR A 123 16.80 4.62 -1.59
CA THR A 123 16.17 3.31 -1.73
C THR A 123 17.26 2.23 -1.64
N PRO A 124 16.94 0.99 -1.26
CA PRO A 124 17.91 -0.10 -1.31
C PRO A 124 18.53 -0.21 -2.70
N HIS A 125 19.86 -0.37 -2.78
CA HIS A 125 20.53 -0.70 -4.02
C HIS A 125 19.90 -1.96 -4.61
N HIS A 126 19.59 -1.93 -5.91
CA HIS A 126 18.81 -3.00 -6.53
C HIS A 126 19.19 -3.24 -7.98
N ILE A 127 18.90 -4.45 -8.45
CA ILE A 127 18.91 -4.78 -9.87
C ILE A 127 17.58 -5.42 -10.27
N ILE A 128 17.32 -5.40 -11.58
CA ILE A 128 16.13 -6.01 -12.17
C ILE A 128 16.55 -7.24 -12.94
N ILE A 129 15.92 -8.38 -12.64
CA ILE A 129 16.17 -9.64 -13.34
C ILE A 129 14.89 -10.05 -14.06
N GLN A 130 14.99 -10.25 -15.37
CA GLN A 130 13.89 -10.73 -16.21
C GLN A 130 14.06 -12.21 -16.56
N LYS A 131 12.94 -12.89 -16.74
CA LYS A 131 12.88 -14.25 -17.29
C LYS A 131 13.14 -14.19 -18.80
N SER A 132 14.40 -14.09 -19.21
CA SER A 132 14.78 -14.30 -20.62
C SER A 132 15.06 -15.77 -20.89
N GLU A 133 14.76 -16.22 -22.11
CA GLU A 133 15.04 -17.58 -22.58
C GLU A 133 16.56 -17.83 -22.74
N ASP A 134 17.32 -16.78 -23.09
CA ASP A 134 18.75 -16.87 -23.45
C ASP A 134 19.76 -16.71 -22.30
N SER A 135 19.33 -16.34 -21.08
CA SER A 135 20.27 -16.10 -19.97
C SER A 135 20.19 -17.19 -18.90
N SER A 136 21.27 -17.97 -18.79
CA SER A 136 21.42 -18.92 -17.69
C SER A 136 21.34 -18.20 -16.34
N ILE A 137 20.79 -18.88 -15.34
CA ILE A 137 20.73 -18.37 -13.96
C ILE A 137 22.12 -17.92 -13.47
N THR A 138 23.18 -18.59 -13.95
CA THR A 138 24.58 -18.29 -13.63
C THR A 138 25.01 -16.92 -14.14
N LYS A 139 24.63 -16.53 -15.37
CA LYS A 139 24.90 -15.18 -15.89
C LYS A 139 24.19 -14.11 -15.05
N LYS A 140 22.94 -14.37 -14.63
CA LYS A 140 22.18 -13.46 -13.75
C LYS A 140 22.87 -13.28 -12.40
N MET A 141 23.38 -14.35 -11.80
CA MET A 141 24.17 -14.29 -10.57
C MET A 141 25.50 -13.54 -10.76
N MET A 142 26.22 -13.76 -11.86
CA MET A 142 27.44 -13.00 -12.16
C MET A 142 27.15 -11.50 -12.29
N ASN A 143 26.04 -11.12 -12.94
CA ASN A 143 25.64 -9.72 -13.03
C ASN A 143 25.37 -9.14 -11.64
N MET A 144 24.69 -9.85 -10.74
CA MET A 144 24.49 -9.38 -9.36
C MET A 144 25.81 -9.08 -8.64
N VAL A 145 26.79 -9.96 -8.80
CA VAL A 145 28.12 -9.79 -8.21
C VAL A 145 28.86 -8.61 -8.85
N ASN A 146 28.83 -8.49 -10.18
CA ASN A 146 29.49 -7.41 -10.92
C ASN A 146 28.89 -6.03 -10.62
N GLU A 147 27.58 -5.96 -10.41
CA GLU A 147 26.86 -4.74 -9.99
C GLU A 147 27.06 -4.45 -8.49
N GLY A 148 27.82 -5.28 -7.76
CA GLY A 148 28.21 -5.01 -6.38
C GLY A 148 27.09 -5.16 -5.35
N LEU A 149 26.07 -5.99 -5.60
CA LEU A 149 25.02 -6.28 -4.60
C LEU A 149 25.59 -7.07 -3.42
N PRO A 150 25.58 -6.51 -2.19
CA PRO A 150 26.08 -7.22 -1.01
C PRO A 150 25.05 -8.24 -0.52
N LEU A 151 25.52 -9.37 0.02
CA LEU A 151 24.67 -10.26 0.80
C LEU A 151 24.49 -9.71 2.23
N PRO A 152 23.34 -9.94 2.88
CA PRO A 152 22.16 -10.63 2.34
C PRO A 152 21.36 -9.77 1.34
N ILE A 153 20.56 -10.43 0.51
CA ILE A 153 19.68 -9.80 -0.48
C ILE A 153 18.22 -10.17 -0.25
N ILE A 154 17.33 -9.34 -0.78
CA ILE A 154 15.89 -9.58 -0.86
C ILE A 154 15.48 -9.71 -2.32
N ILE A 155 14.78 -10.79 -2.67
CA ILE A 155 14.21 -11.01 -4.01
C ILE A 155 12.70 -10.79 -3.92
N LYS A 156 12.13 -9.93 -4.78
CA LYS A 156 10.70 -9.57 -4.78
C LYS A 156 10.11 -9.63 -6.19
N PRO A 157 8.85 -10.04 -6.38
CA PRO A 157 8.15 -9.81 -7.64
C PRO A 157 7.87 -8.31 -7.82
N VAL A 158 7.94 -7.82 -9.06
CA VAL A 158 7.72 -6.38 -9.35
C VAL A 158 6.25 -5.97 -9.23
N SER A 159 5.32 -6.86 -9.60
CA SER A 159 3.89 -6.56 -9.77
C SER A 159 3.01 -6.96 -8.58
N SER A 160 3.58 -7.47 -7.48
CA SER A 160 2.80 -7.86 -6.29
C SER A 160 2.94 -6.85 -5.15
N GLY A 161 1.84 -6.60 -4.46
CA GLY A 161 1.79 -5.92 -3.16
C GLY A 161 2.09 -6.89 -2.00
N SER A 162 2.12 -6.34 -0.78
CA SER A 162 1.95 -7.09 0.48
C SER A 162 2.93 -8.25 0.75
N SER A 163 4.20 -8.07 0.35
CA SER A 163 5.28 -9.05 0.59
C SER A 163 5.07 -10.45 -0.02
N LEU A 164 4.09 -10.61 -0.91
CA LEU A 164 3.83 -11.87 -1.61
C LEU A 164 5.00 -12.20 -2.54
N GLY A 165 5.61 -13.38 -2.34
CA GLY A 165 6.74 -13.88 -3.12
C GLY A 165 8.11 -13.26 -2.76
N VAL A 166 8.23 -12.59 -1.60
CA VAL A 166 9.52 -12.07 -1.12
C VAL A 166 10.41 -13.19 -0.58
N SER A 167 11.67 -13.23 -0.97
CA SER A 167 12.66 -14.21 -0.49
C SER A 167 13.90 -13.52 0.08
N PHE A 168 14.31 -13.91 1.28
CA PHE A 168 15.58 -13.49 1.90
C PHE A 168 16.67 -14.50 1.57
N VAL A 169 17.83 -14.02 1.13
CA VAL A 169 18.97 -14.88 0.78
C VAL A 169 20.24 -14.32 1.40
N ASP A 170 20.85 -15.06 2.31
CA ASP A 170 22.09 -14.71 3.00
C ASP A 170 23.33 -15.47 2.50
N LYS A 171 23.14 -16.47 1.64
CA LYS A 171 24.20 -17.32 1.09
C LYS A 171 24.14 -17.39 -0.42
N ILE A 172 25.32 -17.36 -1.05
CA ILE A 172 25.45 -17.44 -2.52
C ILE A 172 24.81 -18.71 -3.09
N GLY A 173 24.95 -19.85 -2.38
CA GLY A 173 24.43 -21.14 -2.82
C GLY A 173 22.90 -21.19 -2.99
N ASP A 174 22.17 -20.35 -2.23
CA ASP A 174 20.72 -20.37 -2.19
C ASP A 174 20.07 -19.45 -3.24
N ILE A 175 20.85 -18.52 -3.81
CA ILE A 175 20.37 -17.54 -4.81
C ILE A 175 19.69 -18.24 -6.00
N LYS A 176 20.28 -19.34 -6.50
CA LYS A 176 19.74 -20.08 -7.65
C LYS A 176 18.35 -20.64 -7.38
N ASN A 177 18.14 -21.21 -6.20
CA ASN A 177 16.85 -21.78 -5.83
C ASN A 177 15.83 -20.68 -5.56
N ALA A 178 16.22 -19.63 -4.84
CA ALA A 178 15.36 -18.47 -4.58
C ALA A 178 14.88 -17.82 -5.89
N LEU A 179 15.77 -17.57 -6.87
CA LEU A 179 15.38 -17.04 -8.17
C LEU A 179 14.39 -17.95 -8.91
N LYS A 180 14.63 -19.26 -8.93
CA LYS A 180 13.72 -20.23 -9.59
C LYS A 180 12.33 -20.20 -8.99
N GLU A 181 12.22 -20.16 -7.66
CA GLU A 181 10.94 -20.07 -6.96
C GLU A 181 10.25 -18.73 -7.24
N SER A 182 10.97 -17.60 -7.11
CA SER A 182 10.41 -16.28 -7.39
C SER A 182 9.91 -16.13 -8.84
N PHE A 183 10.58 -16.75 -9.83
CA PHE A 183 10.14 -16.73 -11.24
C PHE A 183 8.84 -17.53 -11.52
N LYS A 184 8.35 -18.34 -10.57
CA LYS A 184 7.03 -18.96 -10.66
C LYS A 184 5.91 -17.92 -10.43
N HIS A 185 6.21 -16.85 -9.69
CA HIS A 185 5.23 -15.82 -9.32
C HIS A 185 5.25 -14.61 -10.25
N SER A 186 6.40 -14.25 -10.83
CA SER A 186 6.51 -13.13 -11.76
C SER A 186 7.62 -13.33 -12.78
N PRO A 187 7.43 -12.91 -14.05
CA PRO A 187 8.48 -12.91 -15.07
C PRO A 187 9.58 -11.86 -14.80
N LYS A 188 9.33 -10.89 -13.92
CA LYS A 188 10.25 -9.80 -13.58
C LYS A 188 10.43 -9.73 -12.07
N LEU A 189 11.68 -9.80 -11.63
CA LEU A 189 12.08 -9.78 -10.23
C LEU A 189 12.93 -8.54 -9.94
N LEU A 190 12.74 -8.00 -8.74
CA LEU A 190 13.55 -6.97 -8.13
C LEU A 190 14.43 -7.63 -7.08
N VAL A 191 15.75 -7.45 -7.20
CA VAL A 191 16.72 -7.98 -6.23
C VAL A 191 17.40 -6.81 -5.54
N GLU A 192 17.21 -6.69 -4.23
CA GLU A 192 17.64 -5.56 -3.42
C GLU A 192 18.68 -5.99 -2.39
N GLU A 193 19.58 -5.08 -2.01
CA GLU A 193 20.37 -5.24 -0.79
C GLU A 193 19.44 -5.34 0.42
N TYR A 194 19.82 -6.15 1.41
CA TYR A 194 19.16 -6.12 2.70
C TYR A 194 19.62 -4.91 3.52
N ILE A 195 18.66 -4.08 3.95
CA ILE A 195 18.92 -2.98 4.87
C ILE A 195 18.61 -3.44 6.30
N ASN A 196 19.64 -3.59 7.13
CA ASN A 196 19.48 -3.91 8.54
C ASN A 196 19.12 -2.65 9.35
N GLY A 197 17.90 -2.55 9.84
CA GLY A 197 17.43 -1.41 10.60
C GLY A 197 16.02 -1.61 11.16
N ARG A 198 15.49 -0.57 11.80
CA ARG A 198 14.11 -0.57 12.33
C ARG A 198 13.14 -0.40 11.16
N GLU A 199 12.14 -1.27 11.06
CA GLU A 199 11.02 -1.06 10.15
C GLU A 199 10.12 0.05 10.67
N VAL A 200 9.81 0.99 9.78
CA VAL A 200 9.00 2.16 10.10
C VAL A 200 7.90 2.29 9.05
N THR A 201 6.70 2.65 9.50
CA THR A 201 5.63 3.08 8.60
C THR A 201 5.05 4.41 9.05
N CYS A 202 4.77 5.31 8.11
CA CYS A 202 4.23 6.62 8.40
C CYS A 202 3.18 7.00 7.35
N GLY A 203 1.98 7.32 7.83
CA GLY A 203 0.88 7.82 7.00
C GLY A 203 0.93 9.34 6.85
N VAL A 204 0.40 9.84 5.75
CA VAL A 204 0.11 11.27 5.54
C VAL A 204 -1.32 11.43 5.08
N ILE A 205 -1.96 12.50 5.53
CA ILE A 205 -3.32 12.91 5.17
C ILE A 205 -3.25 14.36 4.69
N GLU A 206 -3.87 14.65 3.57
CA GLU A 206 -3.94 16.01 3.03
C GLU A 206 -5.01 16.85 3.71
N ASN A 207 -4.73 18.15 3.90
CA ASN A 207 -5.64 19.17 4.43
C ASN A 207 -6.29 18.82 5.77
N PHE A 208 -5.56 18.09 6.62
CA PHE A 208 -6.09 17.60 7.89
C PHE A 208 -5.53 18.41 9.06
N ARG A 209 -6.40 18.82 10.00
CA ARG A 209 -6.04 19.60 11.19
C ARG A 209 -5.22 20.85 10.87
N ASP A 210 -5.75 21.67 9.96
CA ASP A 210 -5.16 22.95 9.55
C ASP A 210 -3.75 22.84 8.96
N ARG A 211 -3.43 21.70 8.34
CA ARG A 211 -2.17 21.47 7.62
C ARG A 211 -2.43 20.90 6.24
N ASP A 212 -1.75 21.45 5.24
CA ASP A 212 -1.77 20.92 3.87
C ASP A 212 -1.40 19.44 3.82
N PHE A 213 -0.40 19.04 4.62
CA PHE A 213 0.03 17.65 4.76
C PHE A 213 0.24 17.34 6.25
N TYR A 214 -0.66 16.52 6.80
CA TYR A 214 -0.59 16.04 8.18
C TYR A 214 0.01 14.64 8.21
N THR A 215 1.22 14.50 8.73
CA THR A 215 1.85 13.19 8.95
C THR A 215 1.36 12.58 10.25
N LEU A 216 0.89 11.34 10.20
CA LEU A 216 0.60 10.53 11.37
C LEU A 216 1.90 10.17 12.11
N LEU A 217 1.78 9.72 13.37
CA LEU A 217 2.93 9.31 14.17
C LEU A 217 3.65 8.14 13.48
N PRO A 218 4.98 8.20 13.31
CA PRO A 218 5.74 7.07 12.82
C PRO A 218 5.55 5.85 13.73
N VAL A 219 5.21 4.72 13.10
CA VAL A 219 4.97 3.44 13.76
C VAL A 219 6.19 2.56 13.54
N GLU A 220 6.77 2.04 14.62
CA GLU A 220 7.83 1.02 14.53
C GLU A 220 7.17 -0.35 14.44
N ILE A 221 7.56 -1.14 13.44
CA ILE A 221 7.09 -2.51 13.25
C ILE A 221 8.09 -3.43 13.95
N ALA A 222 7.62 -4.16 14.97
CA ALA A 222 8.44 -5.13 15.67
C ALA A 222 8.83 -6.28 14.74
N GLN A 223 10.13 -6.46 14.51
CA GLN A 223 10.66 -7.61 13.79
C GLN A 223 10.84 -8.79 14.77
N ASN A 224 10.13 -9.88 14.53
CA ASN A 224 10.51 -11.16 15.15
C ASN A 224 11.69 -11.73 14.35
N LYS A 225 12.80 -12.07 15.00
CA LYS A 225 14.00 -12.57 14.30
C LYS A 225 13.73 -13.84 13.47
N ASP A 226 12.70 -14.61 13.84
CA ASP A 226 12.26 -15.81 13.12
C ASP A 226 11.28 -15.53 11.97
N SER A 227 10.78 -14.29 11.83
CA SER A 227 9.72 -13.95 10.87
C SER A 227 10.16 -13.92 9.39
N PHE A 228 11.46 -13.90 9.09
CA PHE A 228 11.95 -14.07 7.72
C PHE A 228 11.92 -15.54 7.26
N TYR A 229 11.92 -16.49 8.20
CA TYR A 229 11.82 -17.92 7.89
C TYR A 229 10.37 -18.42 7.86
N ASP A 230 9.42 -17.65 8.40
CA ASP A 230 8.00 -18.03 8.44
C ASP A 230 7.12 -17.00 7.69
N TYR A 231 7.02 -17.26 6.39
CA TYR A 231 6.28 -16.55 5.33
C TYR A 231 4.80 -16.27 5.69
N ASP A 232 4.22 -17.03 6.62
CA ASP A 232 2.80 -16.96 6.99
C ASP A 232 2.46 -15.89 8.05
N SER A 233 3.46 -15.26 8.68
CA SER A 233 3.26 -14.44 9.88
C SER A 233 2.50 -13.12 9.68
N LYS A 234 2.40 -12.58 8.45
CA LYS A 234 1.63 -11.35 8.19
C LYS A 234 0.12 -11.57 8.01
N TYR A 235 -0.34 -12.78 7.65
CA TYR A 235 -1.73 -13.02 7.27
C TYR A 235 -2.33 -14.36 7.73
N ASN A 236 -1.55 -15.24 8.39
CA ASN A 236 -2.10 -16.50 8.87
C ASN A 236 -3.00 -16.25 10.11
N PRO A 237 -4.29 -16.68 10.08
CA PRO A 237 -5.26 -16.45 11.15
C PRO A 237 -4.89 -17.14 12.48
N VAL A 238 -3.88 -18.02 12.50
CA VAL A 238 -3.31 -18.61 13.73
C VAL A 238 -2.44 -17.60 14.50
N TYR A 239 -1.97 -16.51 13.86
CA TYR A 239 -1.22 -15.43 14.52
C TYR A 239 -2.13 -14.28 15.03
N LYS A 240 -3.43 -14.54 15.23
CA LYS A 240 -4.40 -13.64 15.89
C LYS A 240 -4.15 -13.41 17.40
N GLY A 241 -2.90 -13.45 17.85
CA GLY A 241 -2.50 -13.30 19.25
C GLY A 241 -1.40 -12.27 19.53
N LEU A 242 -0.90 -11.53 18.54
CA LEU A 242 0.11 -10.50 18.76
C LEU A 242 -0.53 -9.11 18.86
N GLU A 243 -1.01 -8.78 20.06
CA GLU A 243 -1.37 -7.41 20.43
C GLU A 243 -0.20 -6.40 20.29
N SER A 244 1.03 -6.83 19.99
CA SER A 244 2.24 -5.97 20.02
C SER A 244 3.11 -5.93 18.75
N LYS A 245 2.56 -6.12 17.53
CA LYS A 245 3.36 -5.92 16.29
C LYS A 245 3.79 -4.47 16.07
N TYR A 246 2.96 -3.51 16.49
CA TYR A 246 3.20 -2.08 16.25
C TYR A 246 3.51 -1.38 17.56
N LYS A 247 4.62 -0.64 17.60
CA LYS A 247 4.88 0.32 18.68
C LYS A 247 4.42 1.69 18.22
N ILE A 248 3.44 2.24 18.93
CA ILE A 248 2.77 3.49 18.58
C ILE A 248 2.68 4.37 19.84
N PRO A 249 3.35 5.53 19.87
CA PRO A 249 4.35 5.98 18.89
C PRO A 249 5.56 5.03 18.85
N GLY A 250 6.23 4.95 17.69
CA GLY A 250 7.47 4.18 17.58
C GLY A 250 8.59 4.80 18.41
N ASN A 251 9.61 4.01 18.76
CA ASN A 251 10.73 4.49 19.58
C ASN A 251 11.74 5.25 18.69
N PHE A 252 11.38 6.47 18.31
CA PHE A 252 12.19 7.37 17.47
C PHE A 252 12.50 8.66 18.22
N ASN A 253 13.71 9.19 18.04
CA ASN A 253 14.04 10.53 18.54
C ASN A 253 13.39 11.62 17.65
N GLU A 254 13.42 12.88 18.10
CA GLU A 254 12.75 13.98 17.39
C GLU A 254 13.32 14.24 15.98
N ASP A 255 14.63 14.06 15.78
CA ASP A 255 15.24 14.21 14.46
C ASP A 255 14.82 13.08 13.52
N GLU A 256 14.77 11.84 14.01
CA GLU A 256 14.27 10.68 13.26
C GLU A 256 12.81 10.89 12.85
N LYS A 257 11.94 11.31 13.79
CA LYS A 257 10.53 11.62 13.49
C LYS A 257 10.40 12.68 12.41
N ARG A 258 11.19 13.75 12.51
CA ARG A 258 11.22 14.84 11.53
C ARG A 258 11.64 14.33 10.15
N GLN A 259 12.73 13.56 10.06
CA GLN A 259 13.20 12.97 8.80
C GLN A 259 12.16 12.04 8.17
N ILE A 260 11.50 11.20 8.98
CA ILE A 260 10.44 10.31 8.50
C ILE A 260 9.25 11.11 7.97
N ALA A 261 8.81 12.13 8.70
CA ALA A 261 7.68 12.97 8.30
C ALA A 261 7.98 13.74 7.00
N GLU A 262 9.14 14.39 6.91
CA GLU A 262 9.60 15.10 5.70
C GLU A 262 9.68 14.16 4.50
N ALA A 263 10.24 12.97 4.67
CA ALA A 263 10.32 11.96 3.61
C ALA A 263 8.93 11.46 3.17
N THR A 264 8.01 11.20 4.11
CA THR A 264 6.64 10.78 3.77
C THR A 264 5.90 11.84 2.95
N ILE A 265 6.01 13.12 3.34
CA ILE A 265 5.41 14.23 2.58
C ILE A 265 6.04 14.33 1.19
N LEU A 266 7.38 14.23 1.10
CA LEU A 266 8.08 14.29 -0.18
C LEU A 266 7.66 13.14 -1.11
N ILE A 267 7.53 11.92 -0.60
CA ILE A 267 7.05 10.76 -1.38
C ILE A 267 5.64 11.01 -1.91
N HIS A 268 4.73 11.47 -1.06
CA HIS A 268 3.35 11.74 -1.44
C HIS A 268 3.27 12.75 -2.60
N LYS A 269 4.03 13.85 -2.49
CA LYS A 269 4.13 14.88 -3.52
C LYS A 269 4.81 14.39 -4.80
N ALA A 270 5.95 13.72 -4.67
CA ALA A 270 6.77 13.28 -5.80
C ALA A 270 6.04 12.29 -6.71
N LEU A 271 5.15 11.48 -6.14
CA LEU A 271 4.33 10.52 -6.88
C LEU A 271 2.95 11.07 -7.27
N GLY A 272 2.65 12.33 -6.94
CA GLY A 272 1.35 12.95 -7.22
C GLY A 272 0.18 12.23 -6.55
N LEU A 273 0.39 11.65 -5.37
CA LEU A 273 -0.66 11.01 -4.59
C LEU A 273 -1.66 12.07 -4.08
N ARG A 274 -2.85 11.62 -3.70
CA ARG A 274 -3.94 12.47 -3.21
C ARG A 274 -4.57 11.88 -1.96
N ASP A 275 -5.10 12.77 -1.12
CA ASP A 275 -5.93 12.50 0.05
C ASP A 275 -5.20 11.86 1.22
N TYR A 276 -4.67 10.66 1.01
CA TYR A 276 -3.88 9.97 2.02
C TYR A 276 -2.98 8.91 1.38
N SER A 277 -1.88 8.59 2.05
CA SER A 277 -1.03 7.47 1.66
C SER A 277 -0.21 7.00 2.87
N ARG A 278 0.49 5.87 2.72
CA ARG A 278 1.42 5.36 3.73
C ARG A 278 2.74 4.98 3.08
N ALA A 279 3.84 5.50 3.61
CA ALA A 279 5.18 5.13 3.19
C ALA A 279 5.81 4.18 4.22
N ASP A 280 6.48 3.14 3.71
CA ASP A 280 7.16 2.14 4.50
C ASP A 280 8.68 2.29 4.30
N PHE A 281 9.43 2.24 5.39
CA PHE A 281 10.85 2.54 5.44
C PHE A 281 11.64 1.54 6.28
N ILE A 282 12.96 1.52 6.08
CA ILE A 282 13.93 1.02 7.05
C ILE A 282 14.78 2.19 7.54
N LEU A 283 14.81 2.40 8.86
CA LEU A 283 15.75 3.32 9.48
C LEU A 283 17.02 2.58 9.89
N HIS A 284 18.05 2.70 9.06
CA HIS A 284 19.35 2.10 9.30
C HIS A 284 20.16 2.97 10.30
N PRO A 285 20.81 2.38 11.32
CA PRO A 285 21.45 3.15 12.42
C PRO A 285 22.55 4.12 11.98
N LYS A 286 23.26 3.83 10.88
CA LYS A 286 24.32 4.69 10.32
C LYS A 286 23.97 5.36 8.98
N ARG A 287 23.34 4.62 8.06
CA ARG A 287 23.06 5.06 6.68
C ARG A 287 21.79 5.93 6.56
N GLY A 288 20.98 6.03 7.61
CA GLY A 288 19.75 6.84 7.64
C GLY A 288 18.53 6.09 7.10
N LEU A 289 17.53 6.84 6.65
CA LEU A 289 16.23 6.34 6.22
C LEU A 289 16.27 5.81 4.77
N PHE A 290 15.76 4.59 4.55
CA PHE A 290 15.59 3.96 3.24
C PHE A 290 14.11 3.74 2.95
N VAL A 291 13.64 4.19 1.79
CA VAL A 291 12.26 3.95 1.33
C VAL A 291 12.14 2.54 0.76
N LEU A 292 11.19 1.77 1.29
CA LEU A 292 10.89 0.43 0.78
C LEU A 292 9.82 0.48 -0.30
N GLU A 293 8.65 0.98 0.06
CA GLU A 293 7.48 1.10 -0.80
C GLU A 293 6.50 2.17 -0.30
N VAL A 294 5.54 2.50 -1.15
CA VAL A 294 4.42 3.37 -0.81
C VAL A 294 3.12 2.60 -1.06
N ASN A 295 2.14 2.81 -0.21
CA ASN A 295 0.81 2.26 -0.35
C ASN A 295 -0.13 3.43 -0.65
N THR A 296 -0.75 3.39 -1.82
CA THR A 296 -1.65 4.46 -2.29
C THR A 296 -3.05 4.32 -1.71
N LEU A 297 -3.39 3.11 -1.24
CA LEU A 297 -4.62 2.84 -0.51
C LEU A 297 -4.33 2.04 0.78
N PRO A 298 -3.79 2.68 1.84
CA PRO A 298 -3.55 2.00 3.10
C PRO A 298 -4.79 1.27 3.64
N GLU A 299 -4.58 0.07 4.17
CA GLU A 299 -5.63 -0.71 4.87
C GLU A 299 -6.26 0.13 6.00
N LEU A 300 -7.59 0.13 6.05
CA LEU A 300 -8.39 0.93 7.03
C LEU A 300 -9.10 0.06 8.08
N THR A 301 -8.63 -1.17 8.31
CA THR A 301 -9.15 -2.01 9.41
C THR A 301 -8.65 -1.50 10.77
N HIS A 302 -9.36 -1.82 11.85
CA HIS A 302 -8.94 -1.44 13.22
C HIS A 302 -7.57 -2.00 13.63
N SER A 303 -7.15 -3.11 13.02
CA SER A 303 -5.84 -3.71 13.27
C SER A 303 -4.70 -3.06 12.48
N SER A 304 -5.01 -2.23 11.47
CA SER A 304 -4.01 -1.64 10.58
C SER A 304 -3.12 -0.62 11.30
N SER A 305 -1.87 -0.49 10.84
CA SER A 305 -0.94 0.52 11.35
C SER A 305 -1.43 1.95 11.11
N PHE A 306 -2.15 2.18 10.00
CA PHE A 306 -2.66 3.49 9.63
C PHE A 306 -3.73 3.97 10.62
N ILE A 307 -4.74 3.13 10.89
CA ILE A 307 -5.82 3.47 11.83
C ILE A 307 -5.29 3.59 13.25
N LYS A 308 -4.42 2.68 13.71
CA LYS A 308 -3.84 2.80 15.05
C LYS A 308 -3.01 4.08 15.22
N SER A 309 -2.31 4.54 14.17
CA SER A 309 -1.55 5.79 14.23
C SER A 309 -2.47 7.03 14.18
N LEU A 310 -3.58 6.97 13.44
CA LEU A 310 -4.63 7.98 13.45
C LEU A 310 -5.28 8.11 14.84
N GLU A 311 -5.60 6.98 15.48
CA GLU A 311 -6.16 6.93 16.84
C GLU A 311 -5.18 7.49 17.87
N ALA A 312 -3.87 7.20 17.73
CA ALA A 312 -2.84 7.70 18.63
C ALA A 312 -2.67 9.23 18.60
N VAL A 313 -3.06 9.89 17.50
CA VAL A 313 -3.15 11.36 17.45
C VAL A 313 -4.52 11.90 17.88
N GLY A 314 -5.42 11.04 18.37
CA GLY A 314 -6.77 11.39 18.80
C GLY A 314 -7.77 11.56 17.65
N GLY A 315 -7.46 11.07 16.44
CA GLY A 315 -8.45 10.97 15.37
C GLY A 315 -9.27 9.68 15.49
N ASN A 316 -10.36 9.57 14.74
CA ASN A 316 -11.08 8.31 14.60
C ASN A 316 -11.51 8.07 13.15
N ILE A 317 -11.88 6.81 12.85
CA ILE A 317 -12.24 6.40 11.49
C ILE A 317 -13.43 7.20 10.93
N LYS A 318 -14.44 7.54 11.74
CA LYS A 318 -15.63 8.25 11.26
C LYS A 318 -15.29 9.68 10.81
N GLU A 319 -14.52 10.40 11.62
CA GLU A 319 -14.00 11.74 11.28
C GLU A 319 -13.12 11.69 10.04
N PHE A 320 -12.25 10.68 9.95
CA PHE A 320 -11.38 10.50 8.79
C PHE A 320 -12.16 10.25 7.50
N LEU A 321 -13.15 9.35 7.51
CA LEU A 321 -14.00 9.09 6.34
C LEU A 321 -14.81 10.33 5.95
N SER A 322 -15.36 11.06 6.93
CA SER A 322 -16.08 12.32 6.72
C SER A 322 -15.18 13.36 6.04
N HIS A 323 -13.95 13.55 6.55
CA HIS A 323 -12.95 14.47 6.00
C HIS A 323 -12.60 14.15 4.55
N LEU A 324 -12.37 12.87 4.23
CA LEU A 324 -12.02 12.45 2.88
C LEU A 324 -13.18 12.67 1.90
N LEU A 325 -14.40 12.37 2.32
CA LEU A 325 -15.60 12.54 1.49
C LEU A 325 -15.94 14.01 1.27
N SER A 326 -15.89 14.85 2.31
CA SER A 326 -16.17 16.28 2.16
C SER A 326 -15.21 16.92 1.16
N LYS A 327 -13.91 16.65 1.32
CA LYS A 327 -12.87 17.15 0.40
C LYS A 327 -13.09 16.66 -1.02
N THR A 328 -13.39 15.38 -1.22
CA THR A 328 -13.62 14.81 -2.56
C THR A 328 -14.85 15.44 -3.25
N LEU A 329 -15.88 15.78 -2.47
CA LEU A 329 -17.09 16.44 -2.96
C LEU A 329 -16.93 17.96 -3.13
N GLY A 330 -15.76 18.53 -2.78
CA GLY A 330 -15.52 19.98 -2.79
C GLY A 330 -16.33 20.74 -1.74
N ARG A 331 -16.62 20.10 -0.60
CA ARG A 331 -17.42 20.64 0.51
C ARG A 331 -16.57 21.04 1.71
#